data_AF-A0A2R6MGQ7-F1
#
_entry.id   AF-A0A2R6MGQ7-F1
#
_cell.length_a   1.000
_cell.length_b   1.000
_cell.length_c   1.000
_cell.angle_alpha   90.00
_cell.angle_beta   90.00
_cell.angle_gamma   90.00
#
_symmetry.space_group_name_H-M   'P 1'
#
loop_
_entity.id
_entity.type
_entity.pdbx_description
1 polymer ?
#
loop_
_entity_poly.entity_id
_entity_poly.type
_entity_poly.pdbx_seq_one_letter_code
_entity_poly.pdbx_strand_id
1 'polypeptide(L)'
;MSDGKQATLGGGEADTRDPDDHATNDFGDALDEHETRGGYSRYDVASLLQKAVRRSDEECAAWAAWELVRSGYAWNCWDRLALYAVEDLRAGDEVVLTIDRYERLATERWDTDGWKARLCAIHAALAAARATSTREATYANEFFERVAEERAAAREADREPVDDFPVGDLEPGGEFDVIFDQHTHDGTKMGRDGRYFIVHGARVGPTGKPELSRRWRRRSLALADRSYSDAERSHALAPVDPDDR
;
A
#
# COMPACT_ATOMS: atom_id res chain seq x y z
N MET A 1 16.65 -13.25 -43.10
CA MET A 1 16.91 -12.85 -41.71
C MET A 1 16.05 -13.77 -40.86
N SER A 2 16.65 -14.82 -40.30
CA SER A 2 15.92 -15.86 -39.57
C SER A 2 15.45 -15.30 -38.23
N ASP A 3 14.15 -15.37 -37.97
CA ASP A 3 13.56 -15.03 -36.68
C ASP A 3 14.00 -16.08 -35.66
N GLY A 4 15.03 -15.76 -34.90
CA GLY A 4 15.61 -16.67 -33.92
C GLY A 4 14.63 -16.85 -32.76
N LYS A 5 13.90 -17.97 -32.76
CA LYS A 5 13.15 -18.44 -31.57
C LYS A 5 14.13 -18.47 -30.40
N GLN A 6 13.88 -17.62 -29.41
CA GLN A 6 14.72 -17.49 -28.24
C GLN A 6 14.64 -18.79 -27.44
N ALA A 7 15.74 -19.53 -27.34
CA ALA A 7 15.81 -20.75 -26.54
C ALA A 7 15.54 -20.40 -25.07
N THR A 8 14.65 -21.13 -24.41
CA THR A 8 14.49 -21.00 -22.95
C THR A 8 15.78 -21.47 -22.29
N LEU A 9 16.14 -20.89 -21.13
CA LEU A 9 17.39 -21.23 -20.40
C LEU A 9 17.51 -22.73 -20.05
N GLY A 10 16.41 -23.49 -20.11
CA GLY A 10 16.36 -24.95 -19.93
C GLY A 10 16.48 -25.77 -21.22
N GLY A 11 16.78 -25.17 -22.38
CA GLY A 11 16.93 -25.87 -23.65
C GLY A 11 15.63 -26.40 -24.27
N GLY A 12 14.48 -26.13 -23.66
CA GLY A 12 13.16 -26.43 -24.23
C GLY A 12 12.76 -25.40 -25.29
N GLU A 13 12.07 -25.85 -26.33
CA GLU A 13 11.37 -24.97 -27.25
C GLU A 13 10.37 -24.11 -26.45
N ALA A 14 10.26 -22.82 -26.80
CA ALA A 14 9.19 -21.98 -26.26
C ALA A 14 7.85 -22.67 -26.49
N ASP A 15 6.99 -22.70 -25.46
CA ASP A 15 5.68 -23.37 -25.43
C ASP A 15 5.00 -23.34 -26.80
N THR A 16 5.07 -24.44 -27.54
CA THR A 16 4.54 -24.58 -28.91
C THR A 16 3.09 -25.02 -28.92
N ARG A 17 2.47 -25.17 -27.75
CA ARG A 17 1.09 -25.60 -27.60
C ARG A 17 0.14 -24.55 -28.14
N ASP A 18 -0.89 -25.05 -28.82
CA ASP A 18 -1.96 -24.25 -29.40
C ASP A 18 -2.65 -23.44 -28.29
N PRO A 19 -2.86 -22.13 -28.45
CA PRO A 19 -3.70 -21.33 -27.55
C PRO A 19 -5.15 -21.79 -27.46
N ASP A 20 -5.58 -22.81 -28.20
CA ASP A 20 -6.88 -23.49 -28.00
C ASP A 20 -6.76 -24.82 -27.21
N ASP A 21 -5.55 -25.25 -26.82
CA ASP A 21 -5.28 -26.45 -25.99
C ASP A 21 -5.44 -26.15 -24.48
N HIS A 22 -6.47 -25.39 -24.12
CA HIS A 22 -6.87 -25.10 -22.74
C HIS A 22 -7.92 -26.09 -22.21
N ALA A 23 -8.22 -27.14 -22.95
CA ALA A 23 -9.32 -28.04 -22.59
C ALA A 23 -8.94 -29.08 -21.52
N THR A 24 -7.65 -29.37 -21.33
CA THR A 24 -7.20 -30.44 -20.44
C THR A 24 -6.12 -30.02 -19.44
N ASN A 25 -6.11 -30.68 -18.28
CA ASN A 25 -5.06 -30.55 -17.29
C ASN A 25 -3.79 -31.32 -17.72
N ASP A 26 -2.74 -31.25 -16.92
CA ASP A 26 -1.45 -31.90 -17.21
C ASP A 26 -1.53 -33.45 -17.23
N PHE A 27 -2.65 -34.02 -16.80
CA PHE A 27 -2.93 -35.46 -16.78
C PHE A 27 -3.79 -35.91 -17.96
N GLY A 28 -4.27 -34.98 -18.80
CA GLY A 28 -5.11 -35.25 -19.97
C GLY A 28 -6.60 -35.32 -19.66
N ASP A 29 -7.02 -34.99 -18.44
CA ASP A 29 -8.43 -34.89 -18.07
C ASP A 29 -8.99 -33.50 -18.43
N ALA A 30 -10.28 -33.41 -18.72
CA ALA A 30 -10.93 -32.13 -19.01
C ALA A 30 -10.89 -31.19 -17.80
N LEU A 31 -10.53 -29.92 -18.02
CA LEU A 31 -10.48 -28.92 -16.95
C LEU A 31 -11.89 -28.50 -16.49
N ASP A 32 -12.10 -28.52 -15.17
CA ASP A 32 -13.24 -27.84 -14.54
C ASP A 32 -13.04 -26.32 -14.53
N GLU A 33 -14.13 -25.55 -14.39
CA GLU A 33 -14.16 -24.07 -14.46
C GLU A 33 -13.17 -23.40 -13.48
N HIS A 34 -12.88 -24.06 -12.36
CA HIS A 34 -12.02 -23.55 -11.30
C HIS A 34 -10.79 -24.42 -11.04
N GLU A 35 -10.48 -25.35 -11.94
CA GLU A 35 -9.32 -26.22 -11.85
C GLU A 35 -8.13 -25.63 -12.60
N THR A 36 -6.94 -25.69 -12.00
CA THR A 36 -5.68 -25.30 -12.63
C THR A 36 -5.13 -26.46 -13.45
N ARG A 37 -4.19 -26.20 -14.37
CA ARG A 37 -3.57 -27.26 -15.19
C ARG A 37 -2.87 -28.34 -14.36
N GLY A 38 -2.40 -28.04 -13.15
CA GLY A 38 -1.85 -29.00 -12.21
C GLY A 38 -2.90 -29.83 -11.45
N GLY A 39 -4.19 -29.66 -11.72
CA GLY A 39 -5.28 -30.37 -11.05
C GLY A 39 -5.64 -29.81 -9.67
N TYR A 40 -5.37 -28.52 -9.42
CA TYR A 40 -5.66 -27.86 -8.14
C TYR A 40 -6.86 -26.92 -8.27
N SER A 41 -7.55 -26.61 -7.17
CA SER A 41 -8.48 -25.48 -7.17
C SER A 41 -7.73 -24.16 -7.29
N ARG A 42 -8.14 -23.28 -8.20
CA ARG A 42 -7.59 -21.91 -8.31
C ARG A 42 -7.71 -21.12 -7.00
N TYR A 43 -8.74 -21.41 -6.19
CA TYR A 43 -8.94 -20.77 -4.89
C TYR A 43 -7.87 -21.19 -3.89
N ASP A 44 -7.48 -22.46 -3.89
CA ASP A 44 -6.43 -23.00 -3.04
C ASP A 44 -5.06 -22.47 -3.46
N VAL A 45 -4.77 -22.41 -4.76
CA VAL A 45 -3.52 -21.85 -5.27
C VAL A 45 -3.41 -20.35 -4.94
N ALA A 46 -4.48 -19.57 -5.10
CA ALA A 46 -4.49 -18.16 -4.70
C ALA A 46 -4.37 -17.99 -3.18
N SER A 47 -5.00 -18.88 -2.39
CA SER A 47 -4.89 -18.91 -0.93
C SER A 47 -3.47 -19.27 -0.45
N LEU A 48 -2.79 -20.16 -1.18
CA LEU A 48 -1.37 -20.48 -0.98
C LEU A 48 -0.50 -19.27 -1.30
N LEU A 49 -0.71 -18.62 -2.44
CA LEU A 49 0.06 -17.43 -2.85
C LEU A 49 0.01 -16.34 -1.76
N GLN A 50 -1.17 -16.04 -1.21
CA GLN A 50 -1.29 -15.08 -0.11
C GLN A 50 -0.43 -15.46 1.10
N LYS A 51 -0.54 -16.73 1.53
CA LYS A 51 0.19 -17.23 2.70
C LYS A 51 1.70 -17.23 2.45
N ALA A 52 2.11 -17.56 1.24
CA ALA A 52 3.51 -17.55 0.84
C ALA A 52 4.09 -16.13 0.87
N VAL A 53 3.39 -15.14 0.31
CA VAL A 53 3.78 -13.72 0.37
C VAL A 53 3.92 -13.26 1.82
N ARG A 54 2.90 -13.48 2.67
CA ARG A 54 2.92 -13.08 4.10
C ARG A 54 4.03 -13.74 4.92
N ARG A 55 4.47 -14.93 4.52
CA ARG A 55 5.50 -15.72 5.22
C ARG A 55 6.88 -15.56 4.58
N SER A 56 7.00 -14.73 3.55
CA SER A 56 8.21 -14.59 2.73
C SER A 56 8.72 -15.92 2.15
N ASP A 57 7.80 -16.80 1.77
CA ASP A 57 8.11 -18.06 1.08
C ASP A 57 8.16 -17.83 -0.43
N GLU A 58 9.37 -17.56 -0.93
CA GLU A 58 9.61 -17.25 -2.35
C GLU A 58 9.27 -18.41 -3.29
N GLU A 59 9.54 -19.64 -2.88
CA GLU A 59 9.37 -20.83 -3.73
C GLU A 59 7.88 -21.10 -3.96
N CYS A 60 7.10 -21.16 -2.88
CA CYS A 60 5.65 -21.34 -2.98
C CYS A 60 4.98 -20.15 -3.71
N ALA A 61 5.45 -18.93 -3.47
CA ALA A 61 4.91 -17.74 -4.14
C ALA A 61 5.16 -17.78 -5.66
N ALA A 62 6.39 -18.10 -6.08
CA ALA A 62 6.73 -18.23 -7.49
C ALA A 62 5.93 -19.34 -8.18
N TRP A 63 5.82 -20.51 -7.54
CA TRP A 63 5.04 -21.63 -8.07
C TRP A 63 3.56 -21.27 -8.22
N ALA A 64 2.93 -20.71 -7.18
CA ALA A 64 1.51 -20.40 -7.19
C ALA A 64 1.16 -19.34 -8.27
N ALA A 65 2.01 -18.31 -8.43
CA ALA A 65 1.81 -17.30 -9.47
C ALA A 65 1.97 -17.88 -10.88
N TRP A 66 2.97 -18.75 -11.09
CA TRP A 66 3.16 -19.45 -12.36
C TRP A 66 1.96 -20.35 -12.70
N GLU A 67 1.47 -21.12 -11.73
CA GLU A 67 0.36 -22.06 -11.89
C GLU A 67 -0.95 -21.34 -12.22
N LEU A 68 -1.25 -20.23 -11.54
CA LEU A 68 -2.43 -19.42 -11.86
C LEU A 68 -2.36 -18.87 -13.29
N VAL A 69 -1.24 -18.25 -13.69
CA VAL A 69 -1.13 -17.64 -15.02
C VAL A 69 -1.21 -18.67 -16.13
N ARG A 70 -0.44 -19.77 -16.03
CA ARG A 70 -0.44 -20.79 -17.09
C ARG A 70 -1.77 -21.51 -17.25
N SER A 71 -2.63 -21.43 -16.23
CA SER A 71 -3.96 -22.05 -16.20
C SER A 71 -5.06 -21.09 -16.63
N GLY A 72 -4.74 -19.92 -17.17
CA GLY A 72 -5.73 -18.94 -17.62
C GLY A 72 -6.30 -18.06 -16.50
N TYR A 73 -5.77 -18.16 -15.27
CA TYR A 73 -6.18 -17.35 -14.12
C TYR A 73 -5.23 -16.18 -13.85
N ALA A 74 -4.66 -15.59 -14.91
CA ALA A 74 -3.79 -14.42 -14.78
C ALA A 74 -4.47 -13.25 -14.07
N TRP A 75 -5.73 -12.96 -14.43
CA TRP A 75 -6.56 -11.95 -13.74
C TRP A 75 -6.64 -12.20 -12.23
N ASN A 76 -6.83 -13.46 -11.82
CA ASN A 76 -6.92 -13.82 -10.42
C ASN A 76 -5.58 -13.64 -9.71
N CYS A 77 -4.47 -13.94 -10.39
CA CYS A 77 -3.12 -13.72 -9.85
C CYS A 77 -2.87 -12.24 -9.57
N TRP A 78 -3.15 -11.37 -10.54
CA TRP A 78 -2.88 -9.93 -10.45
C TRP A 78 -3.77 -9.22 -9.43
N ASP A 79 -5.09 -9.45 -9.47
CA ASP A 79 -6.03 -8.90 -8.47
C ASP A 79 -5.60 -9.23 -7.04
N ARG A 80 -5.09 -10.46 -6.87
CA ARG A 80 -4.64 -10.96 -5.57
C ARG A 80 -3.30 -10.37 -5.15
N LEU A 81 -2.32 -10.26 -6.03
CA LEU A 81 -1.05 -9.60 -5.72
C LEU A 81 -1.25 -8.13 -5.33
N ALA A 82 -2.16 -7.41 -6.01
CA ALA A 82 -2.54 -6.05 -5.62
C ALA A 82 -3.16 -5.99 -4.21
N LEU A 83 -4.08 -6.91 -3.89
CA LEU A 83 -4.64 -7.04 -2.54
C LEU A 83 -3.57 -7.34 -1.49
N TYR A 84 -2.65 -8.27 -1.77
CA TYR A 84 -1.61 -8.66 -0.81
C TYR A 84 -0.65 -7.50 -0.53
N ALA A 85 -0.42 -6.64 -1.52
CA ALA A 85 0.45 -5.49 -1.34
C ALA A 85 -0.11 -4.46 -0.34
N VAL A 86 -1.42 -4.40 -0.14
CA VAL A 86 -2.05 -3.53 0.88
C VAL A 86 -2.39 -4.26 2.17
N GLU A 87 -2.62 -5.58 2.12
CA GLU A 87 -3.01 -6.37 3.30
C GLU A 87 -1.82 -6.92 4.09
N ASP A 88 -0.80 -7.40 3.38
CA ASP A 88 0.25 -8.26 3.91
C ASP A 88 1.66 -7.62 3.83
N LEU A 89 1.82 -6.44 3.23
CA LEU A 89 3.11 -5.73 3.05
C LEU A 89 3.11 -4.33 3.68
N ARG A 90 4.31 -3.82 3.99
CA ARG A 90 4.52 -2.55 4.71
C ARG A 90 4.01 -1.35 3.93
N ALA A 91 3.37 -0.42 4.63
CA ALA A 91 2.94 0.85 4.03
C ALA A 91 4.12 1.63 3.44
N GLY A 92 3.92 2.17 2.24
CA GLY A 92 4.94 2.96 1.53
C GLY A 92 6.05 2.14 0.87
N ASP A 93 5.93 0.82 0.79
CA ASP A 93 6.88 -0.02 0.06
C ASP A 93 6.72 0.13 -1.46
N GLU A 94 7.83 0.31 -2.18
CA GLU A 94 7.85 0.52 -3.64
C GLU A 94 7.47 -0.76 -4.41
N VAL A 95 7.37 -1.91 -3.72
CA VAL A 95 6.95 -3.19 -4.31
C VAL A 95 5.60 -3.10 -5.01
N VAL A 96 4.65 -2.28 -4.53
CA VAL A 96 3.34 -2.06 -5.17
C VAL A 96 3.52 -1.57 -6.61
N LEU A 97 4.44 -0.60 -6.82
CA LEU A 97 4.73 -0.04 -8.15
C LEU A 97 5.45 -1.06 -9.04
N THR A 98 6.25 -1.93 -8.44
CA THR A 98 6.94 -3.00 -9.14
C THR A 98 5.96 -4.08 -9.63
N ILE A 99 5.00 -4.47 -8.78
CA ILE A 99 3.91 -5.39 -9.14
C ILE A 99 3.05 -4.80 -10.26
N ASP A 100 2.61 -3.54 -10.14
CA ASP A 100 1.86 -2.84 -11.20
C ASP A 100 2.63 -2.85 -12.52
N ARG A 101 3.94 -2.57 -12.48
CA ARG A 101 4.76 -2.58 -13.68
C ARG A 101 4.81 -3.96 -14.33
N TYR A 102 4.94 -5.04 -13.56
CA TYR A 102 4.95 -6.39 -14.09
C TYR A 102 3.59 -6.79 -14.66
N GLU A 103 2.50 -6.42 -13.99
CA GLU A 103 1.14 -6.65 -14.49
C GLU A 103 0.96 -5.99 -15.85
N ARG A 104 1.24 -4.69 -15.96
CA ARG A 104 1.09 -3.93 -17.21
C ARG A 104 1.96 -4.47 -18.34
N LEU A 105 3.16 -4.95 -18.04
CA LEU A 105 3.97 -5.65 -19.04
C LEU A 105 3.31 -6.96 -19.50
N ALA A 106 2.73 -7.72 -18.58
CA ALA A 106 2.05 -8.97 -18.88
C ALA A 106 0.73 -8.79 -19.64
N THR A 107 -0.02 -7.72 -19.36
CA THR A 107 -1.40 -7.53 -19.87
C THR A 107 -1.51 -6.52 -21.02
N GLU A 108 -0.66 -5.48 -21.06
CA GLU A 108 -0.71 -4.44 -22.10
C GLU A 108 0.30 -4.69 -23.24
N ARG A 109 1.39 -5.42 -22.96
CA ARG A 109 2.52 -5.55 -23.90
C ARG A 109 2.70 -6.95 -24.47
N TRP A 110 2.32 -7.99 -23.73
CA TRP A 110 2.52 -9.39 -24.09
C TRP A 110 1.21 -10.18 -24.01
N ASP A 111 1.23 -11.41 -24.52
CA ASP A 111 0.10 -12.33 -24.40
C ASP A 111 -0.05 -12.79 -22.94
N THR A 112 -1.27 -12.69 -22.41
CA THR A 112 -1.62 -12.77 -20.99
C THR A 112 -1.25 -14.07 -20.27
N ASP A 113 -1.05 -15.15 -21.01
CA ASP A 113 -0.73 -16.50 -20.55
C ASP A 113 0.57 -17.06 -21.19
N GLY A 114 1.21 -16.27 -22.05
CA GLY A 114 2.48 -16.61 -22.68
C GLY A 114 3.64 -16.70 -21.68
N TRP A 115 4.78 -17.24 -22.12
CA TRP A 115 5.99 -17.37 -21.30
C TRP A 115 6.40 -16.05 -20.61
N LYS A 116 6.28 -14.91 -21.31
CA LYS A 116 6.64 -13.60 -20.76
C LYS A 116 5.68 -13.13 -19.67
N ALA A 117 4.37 -13.37 -19.82
CA ALA A 117 3.40 -13.07 -18.77
C ALA A 117 3.63 -13.94 -17.52
N ARG A 118 3.95 -15.22 -17.70
CA ARG A 118 4.34 -16.12 -16.60
C ARG A 118 5.57 -15.61 -15.85
N LEU A 119 6.60 -15.16 -16.58
CA LEU A 119 7.78 -14.56 -15.94
C LEU A 119 7.43 -13.29 -15.16
N CYS A 120 6.59 -12.42 -15.72
CA CYS A 120 6.11 -11.23 -15.00
C CYS A 120 5.44 -11.60 -13.68
N ALA A 121 4.53 -12.57 -13.68
CA ALA A 121 3.83 -12.97 -12.45
C ALA A 121 4.77 -13.62 -11.44
N ILE A 122 5.72 -14.46 -11.88
CA ILE A 122 6.77 -15.00 -11.01
C ILE A 122 7.59 -13.86 -10.39
N HIS A 123 8.03 -12.90 -11.20
CA HIS A 123 8.80 -11.75 -10.71
C HIS A 123 8.01 -10.90 -9.71
N ALA A 124 6.72 -10.66 -9.96
CA ALA A 124 5.84 -9.94 -9.05
C ALA A 124 5.65 -10.68 -7.72
N ALA A 125 5.41 -11.99 -7.76
CA ALA A 125 5.26 -12.81 -6.55
C ALA A 125 6.55 -12.90 -5.73
N LEU A 126 7.72 -13.02 -6.39
CA LEU A 126 9.02 -12.97 -5.73
C LEU A 126 9.27 -11.60 -5.09
N ALA A 127 8.95 -10.51 -5.79
CA ALA A 127 9.08 -9.17 -5.25
C ALA A 127 8.19 -8.99 -4.01
N ALA A 128 6.93 -9.44 -4.08
CA ALA A 128 6.00 -9.42 -2.95
C ALA A 128 6.52 -10.24 -1.76
N ALA A 129 6.98 -11.49 -1.97
CA ALA A 129 7.50 -12.33 -0.90
C ALA A 129 8.78 -11.78 -0.24
N ARG A 130 9.60 -11.03 -0.99
CA ARG A 130 10.82 -10.37 -0.50
C ARG A 130 10.58 -9.05 0.22
N ALA A 131 9.42 -8.43 -0.02
CA ALA A 131 9.07 -7.18 0.64
C ALA A 131 8.84 -7.40 2.15
N THR A 132 8.94 -6.32 2.92
CA THR A 132 8.72 -6.40 4.37
C THR A 132 7.25 -6.70 4.63
N SER A 133 6.96 -7.90 5.12
CA SER A 133 5.61 -8.30 5.50
C SER A 133 5.15 -7.57 6.77
N THR A 134 3.89 -7.18 6.82
CA THR A 134 3.22 -6.64 8.01
C THR A 134 1.72 -6.86 7.90
N ARG A 135 1.00 -6.61 8.99
CA ARG A 135 -0.47 -6.58 9.02
C ARG A 135 -1.01 -5.27 9.59
N GLU A 136 -0.16 -4.24 9.69
CA GLU A 136 -0.46 -2.98 10.38
C GLU A 136 -1.75 -2.32 9.90
N ALA A 137 -2.00 -2.24 8.59
CA ALA A 137 -3.22 -1.66 8.05
C ALA A 137 -4.46 -2.47 8.45
N THR A 138 -4.37 -3.80 8.41
CA THR A 138 -5.50 -4.67 8.79
C THR A 138 -5.78 -4.63 10.29
N TYR A 139 -4.73 -4.61 11.13
CA TYR A 139 -4.89 -4.49 12.58
C TYR A 139 -5.39 -3.10 12.99
N ALA A 140 -4.95 -2.04 12.29
CA ALA A 140 -5.48 -0.70 12.51
C ALA A 140 -6.98 -0.62 12.17
N ASN A 141 -7.40 -1.16 11.02
CA ASN A 141 -8.82 -1.19 10.66
C ASN A 141 -9.66 -1.94 11.70
N GLU A 142 -9.24 -3.17 12.06
CA GLU A 142 -9.93 -3.98 13.07
C GLU A 142 -10.00 -3.27 14.43
N PHE A 143 -8.90 -2.63 14.86
CA PHE A 143 -8.88 -1.88 16.10
C PHE A 143 -9.87 -0.70 16.08
N PHE A 144 -9.84 0.13 15.04
CA PHE A 144 -10.71 1.30 14.96
C PHE A 144 -12.19 0.93 14.82
N GLU A 145 -12.52 -0.14 14.08
CA GLU A 145 -13.88 -0.67 14.01
C GLU A 145 -14.38 -1.10 15.40
N ARG A 146 -13.56 -1.86 16.14
CA ARG A 146 -13.92 -2.30 17.49
C ARG A 146 -14.06 -1.16 18.49
N VAL A 147 -13.18 -0.17 18.43
CA VAL A 147 -13.30 1.04 19.27
C VAL A 147 -14.59 1.79 18.93
N ALA A 148 -14.96 1.91 17.65
CA ALA A 148 -16.20 2.57 17.25
C ALA A 148 -17.45 1.86 17.84
N GLU A 149 -17.50 0.53 17.72
CA GLU A 149 -18.57 -0.29 18.29
C GLU A 149 -18.62 -0.19 19.82
N GLU A 150 -17.48 -0.26 20.48
CA GLU A 150 -17.35 -0.17 21.93
C GLU A 150 -17.78 1.20 22.46
N ARG A 151 -17.38 2.30 21.81
CA ARG A 151 -17.83 3.66 22.15
C ARG A 151 -19.35 3.78 22.05
N ALA A 152 -19.96 3.23 21.02
CA ALA A 152 -21.41 3.25 20.85
C ALA A 152 -22.12 2.47 21.96
N ALA A 153 -21.66 1.24 22.25
CA ALA A 153 -22.23 0.41 23.31
C ALA A 153 -22.03 1.00 24.71
N ALA A 154 -20.87 1.63 24.96
CA ALA A 154 -20.58 2.29 26.23
C ALA A 154 -21.53 3.47 26.48
N ARG A 155 -21.76 4.28 25.45
CA ARG A 155 -22.70 5.40 25.51
C ARG A 155 -24.14 4.96 25.77
N GLU A 156 -24.60 3.90 25.12
CA GLU A 156 -25.95 3.35 25.36
C GLU A 156 -26.12 2.82 26.80
N ALA A 157 -25.04 2.29 27.38
CA ALA A 157 -25.03 1.71 28.72
C ALA A 157 -24.65 2.72 29.84
N ASP A 158 -24.49 4.01 29.52
CA ASP A 158 -24.06 5.07 30.45
C ASP A 158 -22.77 4.69 31.22
N ARG A 159 -21.79 4.17 30.48
CA ARG A 159 -20.47 3.76 31.00
C ARG A 159 -19.35 4.35 30.13
N GLU A 160 -18.15 4.37 30.68
CA GLU A 160 -16.94 4.68 29.93
C GLU A 160 -16.59 3.52 28.96
N PRO A 161 -16.11 3.81 27.73
CA PRO A 161 -15.58 2.78 26.85
C PRO A 161 -14.29 2.17 27.41
N VAL A 162 -14.01 0.94 27.03
CA VAL A 162 -12.79 0.22 27.45
C VAL A 162 -11.53 0.81 26.79
N ASP A 163 -11.67 1.34 25.58
CA ASP A 163 -10.61 1.97 24.80
C ASP A 163 -11.22 3.10 23.96
N ASP A 164 -10.38 4.03 23.50
CA ASP A 164 -10.84 5.22 22.79
C ASP A 164 -9.98 5.50 21.55
N PHE A 165 -10.49 6.35 20.65
CA PHE A 165 -9.71 6.81 19.51
C PHE A 165 -8.52 7.64 19.98
N PRO A 166 -7.38 7.58 19.26
CA PRO A 166 -6.19 8.34 19.60
C PRO A 166 -6.39 9.86 19.55
N VAL A 167 -7.53 10.31 19.01
CA VAL A 167 -7.90 11.73 18.87
C VAL A 167 -8.90 12.22 19.92
N GLY A 168 -9.39 11.34 20.79
CA GLY A 168 -10.46 11.63 21.75
C GLY A 168 -11.71 12.19 21.07
N ASP A 169 -12.17 13.34 21.54
CA ASP A 169 -13.40 14.02 21.09
C ASP A 169 -13.16 15.25 20.18
N LEU A 170 -11.90 15.55 19.85
CA LEU A 170 -11.52 16.68 18.97
C LEU A 170 -12.12 18.04 19.40
N GLU A 171 -12.20 18.29 20.71
CA GLU A 171 -12.78 19.54 21.23
C GLU A 171 -11.90 20.78 20.93
N PRO A 172 -12.50 21.95 20.60
CA PRO A 172 -11.79 23.22 20.56
C PRO A 172 -11.07 23.52 21.88
N GLY A 173 -9.78 23.83 21.81
CA GLY A 173 -8.93 24.04 22.99
C GLY A 173 -8.37 22.76 23.63
N GLY A 174 -8.68 21.57 23.10
CA GLY A 174 -8.16 20.29 23.56
C GLY A 174 -6.72 19.98 23.10
N GLU A 175 -6.27 18.74 23.28
CA GLU A 175 -4.91 18.29 22.92
C GLU A 175 -4.58 18.55 21.45
N PHE A 176 -5.49 18.16 20.55
CA PHE A 176 -5.34 18.35 19.09
C PHE A 176 -5.95 19.67 18.60
N ASP A 177 -6.12 20.68 19.46
CA ASP A 177 -6.72 21.98 19.12
C ASP A 177 -6.16 22.55 17.80
N VAL A 178 -4.94 22.20 17.41
CA VAL A 178 -4.33 22.48 16.10
C VAL A 178 -5.19 22.18 14.85
N ILE A 179 -6.25 21.37 14.94
CA ILE A 179 -7.17 21.10 13.80
C ILE A 179 -7.98 22.33 13.34
N PHE A 180 -8.25 23.30 14.21
CA PHE A 180 -9.02 24.48 13.82
C PHE A 180 -8.10 25.50 13.16
N ASP A 181 -7.97 25.42 11.83
CA ASP A 181 -7.13 26.31 11.04
C ASP A 181 -7.90 27.53 10.48
N GLN A 182 -7.21 28.36 9.70
CA GLN A 182 -7.77 29.56 9.07
C GLN A 182 -8.95 29.30 8.11
N HIS A 183 -9.14 28.05 7.64
CA HIS A 183 -10.23 27.67 6.73
C HIS A 183 -11.47 27.18 7.49
N THR A 184 -11.34 26.93 8.80
CA THR A 184 -12.47 26.63 9.68
C THR A 184 -13.05 27.91 10.26
N HIS A 185 -14.38 27.93 10.43
CA HIS A 185 -15.08 29.05 11.05
C HIS A 185 -14.60 29.28 12.49
N ASP A 186 -14.43 28.19 13.25
CA ASP A 186 -14.01 28.28 14.65
C ASP A 186 -12.54 28.68 14.78
N GLY A 187 -11.65 28.17 13.91
CA GLY A 187 -10.26 28.62 13.86
C GLY A 187 -10.13 30.10 13.51
N THR A 188 -10.96 30.61 12.59
CA THR A 188 -11.01 32.05 12.28
C THR A 188 -11.44 32.87 13.49
N LYS A 189 -12.47 32.44 14.23
CA LYS A 189 -12.92 33.10 15.47
C LYS A 189 -11.85 33.10 16.56
N MET A 190 -10.99 32.08 16.58
CA MET A 190 -9.88 31.95 17.51
C MET A 190 -8.63 32.75 17.09
N GLY A 191 -8.71 33.56 16.02
CA GLY A 191 -7.59 34.36 15.54
C GLY A 191 -6.48 33.54 14.88
N ARG A 192 -6.79 32.32 14.42
CA ARG A 192 -5.85 31.41 13.77
C ARG A 192 -5.72 31.71 12.30
N ASP A 193 -5.34 32.96 12.04
CA ASP A 193 -5.15 33.50 10.71
C ASP A 193 -3.84 32.98 10.07
N GLY A 194 -3.51 33.51 8.91
CA GLY A 194 -2.27 33.12 8.23
C GLY A 194 -1.01 33.34 9.08
N ARG A 195 -1.00 34.22 10.10
CA ARG A 195 0.16 34.40 11.00
C ARG A 195 0.31 33.17 11.87
N TYR A 196 -0.79 32.71 12.47
CA TYR A 196 -0.82 31.49 13.25
C TYR A 196 -0.35 30.29 12.43
N PHE A 197 -0.85 30.11 11.20
CA PHE A 197 -0.39 29.04 10.32
C PHE A 197 1.13 29.14 10.03
N ILE A 198 1.64 30.33 9.76
CA ILE A 198 3.07 30.50 9.46
C ILE A 198 3.96 30.20 10.67
N VAL A 199 3.50 30.48 11.89
CA VAL A 199 4.29 30.25 13.11
C VAL A 199 4.14 28.81 13.60
N HIS A 200 2.91 28.28 13.62
CA HIS A 200 2.58 26.99 14.24
C HIS A 200 2.26 25.90 13.20
N GLY A 201 1.21 26.07 12.40
CA GLY A 201 0.67 25.01 11.54
C GLY A 201 1.59 24.52 10.40
N ALA A 202 2.55 25.34 9.98
CA ALA A 202 3.49 24.99 8.92
C ALA A 202 4.78 24.30 9.43
N ARG A 203 4.86 23.95 10.72
CA ARG A 203 5.95 23.13 11.29
C ARG A 203 5.80 21.68 10.78
N VAL A 204 6.90 20.93 10.73
CA VAL A 204 6.88 19.52 10.32
C VAL A 204 7.67 18.70 11.32
N GLY A 205 7.25 17.48 11.60
CA GLY A 205 7.92 16.53 12.50
C GLY A 205 8.35 15.26 11.76
N PRO A 206 9.11 14.36 12.42
CA PRO A 206 9.67 14.50 13.76
C PRO A 206 11.00 15.28 13.79
N THR A 207 11.75 15.30 12.69
CA THR A 207 13.10 15.90 12.60
C THR A 207 13.10 17.33 12.06
N GLY A 208 11.94 17.87 11.70
CA GLY A 208 11.82 19.20 11.13
C GLY A 208 12.02 19.25 9.62
N LYS A 209 11.99 20.47 9.08
CA LYS A 209 12.19 20.71 7.65
C LYS A 209 13.63 20.34 7.26
N PRO A 210 13.87 19.77 6.05
CA PRO A 210 15.21 19.65 5.50
C PRO A 210 15.92 21.01 5.44
N GLU A 211 17.26 21.03 5.47
CA GLU A 211 18.04 22.27 5.57
C GLU A 211 17.71 23.27 4.45
N LEU A 212 17.53 22.78 3.22
CA LEU A 212 17.12 23.61 2.08
C LEU A 212 15.79 24.33 2.34
N SER A 213 14.80 23.59 2.83
CA SER A 213 13.47 24.11 3.16
C SER A 213 13.52 25.09 4.34
N ARG A 214 14.30 24.80 5.40
CA ARG A 214 14.55 25.75 6.51
C ARG A 214 15.15 27.06 6.02
N ARG A 215 16.15 26.98 5.13
CA ARG A 215 16.79 28.17 4.56
C ARG A 215 15.82 29.02 3.75
N TRP A 216 15.00 28.40 2.90
CA TRP A 216 13.97 29.12 2.15
C TRP A 216 12.91 29.73 3.05
N ARG A 217 12.46 28.99 4.07
CA ARG A 217 11.49 29.51 5.05
C ARG A 217 12.05 30.71 5.81
N ARG A 218 13.31 30.67 6.25
CA ARG A 218 13.98 31.80 6.90
C ARG A 218 14.01 33.04 6.00
N ARG A 219 14.35 32.87 4.71
CA ARG A 219 14.37 33.97 3.73
C ARG A 219 12.97 34.52 3.46
N SER A 220 11.98 33.65 3.30
CA SER A 220 10.58 34.05 3.11
C SER A 220 10.06 34.86 4.29
N LEU A 221 10.33 34.45 5.53
CA LEU A 221 9.97 35.21 6.73
C LEU A 221 10.67 36.57 6.79
N ALA A 222 11.88 36.70 6.23
CA ALA A 222 12.63 37.97 6.20
C ALA A 222 12.08 38.94 5.15
N LEU A 223 11.45 38.42 4.08
CA LEU A 223 10.86 39.20 2.98
C LEU A 223 9.36 39.44 3.14
N ALA A 224 8.73 38.90 4.19
CA ALA A 224 7.30 39.03 4.39
C ALA A 224 6.90 40.48 4.69
N ASP A 225 5.77 40.93 4.12
CA ASP A 225 5.21 42.27 4.37
C ASP A 225 4.90 42.54 5.86
N ARG A 226 4.66 41.46 6.61
CA ARG A 226 4.42 41.50 8.06
C ARG A 226 5.66 41.09 8.85
N SER A 227 5.89 41.78 9.97
CA SER A 227 6.99 41.49 10.88
C SER A 227 6.70 40.28 11.77
N TYR A 228 7.71 39.43 11.94
CA TYR A 228 7.74 38.35 12.93
C TYR A 228 8.87 38.60 13.92
N SER A 229 8.59 38.36 15.19
CA SER A 229 9.59 38.35 16.26
C SER A 229 10.60 37.22 16.05
N ASP A 230 11.76 37.33 16.69
CA ASP A 230 12.78 36.27 16.65
C ASP A 230 12.27 34.96 17.25
N ALA A 231 11.40 35.05 18.28
CA ALA A 231 10.75 33.89 18.88
C ALA A 231 9.83 33.18 17.87
N GLU A 232 8.98 33.92 17.15
CA GLU A 232 8.10 33.36 16.11
C GLU A 232 8.89 32.77 14.94
N ARG A 233 9.99 33.43 14.53
CA ARG A 233 10.88 32.92 13.48
C ARG A 233 11.56 31.63 13.91
N SER A 234 12.01 31.56 15.16
CA SER A 234 12.62 30.36 15.75
C SER A 234 11.61 29.21 15.79
N HIS A 235 10.41 29.47 16.32
CA HIS A 235 9.34 28.48 16.44
C HIS A 235 8.88 27.93 15.07
N ALA A 236 8.70 28.81 14.07
CA ALA A 236 8.30 28.42 12.71
C ALA A 236 9.32 27.51 11.98
N LEU A 237 10.58 27.53 12.43
CA LEU A 237 11.68 26.73 11.89
C LEU A 237 11.94 25.47 12.70
N ALA A 238 11.46 25.40 13.95
CA ALA A 238 11.60 24.24 14.81
C ALA A 238 10.75 23.04 14.31
N PRO A 239 11.20 21.79 14.56
CA PRO A 239 10.36 20.62 14.39
C PRO A 239 9.07 20.72 15.22
N VAL A 240 8.04 19.95 14.86
CA VAL A 240 6.87 19.73 15.74
C VAL A 240 7.33 19.03 17.02
N ASP A 241 6.88 19.56 18.15
CA ASP A 241 7.18 19.00 19.48
C ASP A 241 6.65 17.57 19.53
N PRO A 242 7.38 16.58 20.04
CA PRO A 242 6.83 15.23 20.25
C PRO A 242 5.47 15.20 20.94
N ASP A 243 5.20 16.11 21.87
CA ASP A 243 3.93 16.19 22.60
C ASP A 243 2.81 16.86 21.78
N ASP A 244 3.14 17.47 20.63
CA ASP A 244 2.22 18.10 19.68
C ASP A 244 2.03 17.25 18.38
N ARG A 245 2.42 15.97 18.37
CA ARG A 245 2.40 15.09 17.16
C ARG A 245 1.15 14.27 17.00
#